data_AF-A0A091CCE2-F1
#
_entry.id   AF-A0A091CCE2-F1
#
_cell.length_a   1.000
_cell.length_b   1.000
_cell.length_c   1.000
_cell.angle_alpha   90.00
_cell.angle_beta   90.00
_cell.angle_gamma   90.00
#
_symmetry.space_group_name_H-M   'P 1'
#
loop_
_entity.id
_entity.type
_entity.pdbx_description
1 polymer ?
#
loop_
_entity_poly.entity_id
_entity_poly.type
_entity_poly.pdbx_seq_one_letter_code
_entity_poly.pdbx_strand_id
1 'polypeptide(L)'
;MSYKRIFTIVLDSVGTGAAPDAAQFDDEGSDTLGHVGEAYEGKLALPNLQKLGLSNLREEAIEGVPAVDNPLGYYGKMTEVSAGKDSMDGHWEMMGLPVTQPLDFFLMVFQKSY
;
A
#
# COMPACT_ATOMS: atom_id res chain seq x y z
N MET A 1 7.98 -27.42 -8.03
CA MET A 1 7.74 -25.97 -7.90
C MET A 1 7.49 -25.38 -9.28
N SER A 2 6.53 -24.46 -9.42
CA SER A 2 6.17 -23.86 -10.72
C SER A 2 7.20 -22.84 -11.25
N TYR A 3 8.00 -22.24 -10.37
CA TYR A 3 9.01 -21.23 -10.72
C TYR A 3 10.37 -21.56 -10.07
N LYS A 4 11.47 -21.26 -10.78
CA LYS A 4 12.85 -21.48 -10.28
C LYS A 4 13.27 -20.42 -9.25
N ARG A 5 12.78 -19.18 -9.41
CA ARG A 5 13.06 -18.02 -8.55
C ARG A 5 11.82 -17.16 -8.47
N ILE A 6 11.61 -16.52 -7.33
CA ILE A 6 10.59 -15.51 -7.10
C ILE A 6 11.33 -14.22 -6.72
N PHE A 7 10.94 -13.10 -7.33
CA PHE A 7 11.43 -11.78 -7.00
C PHE A 7 10.26 -11.00 -6.38
N THR A 8 10.37 -10.72 -5.09
CA THR A 8 9.40 -9.90 -4.36
C THR A 8 9.98 -8.50 -4.23
N ILE A 9 9.21 -7.49 -4.63
CA ILE A 9 9.60 -6.07 -4.55
C ILE A 9 8.56 -5.37 -3.69
N VAL A 10 9.01 -4.71 -2.63
CA VAL A 10 8.17 -3.87 -1.78
C VAL A 10 8.43 -2.41 -2.15
N LEU A 11 7.39 -1.68 -2.52
CA LEU A 11 7.42 -0.22 -2.63
C LEU A 11 6.91 0.34 -1.31
N ASP A 12 7.82 0.60 -0.39
CA ASP A 12 7.48 0.97 0.99
C ASP A 12 6.58 2.22 1.02
N SER A 13 5.55 2.21 1.86
CA SER A 13 4.51 3.24 2.02
C SER A 13 3.59 3.54 0.81
N VAL A 14 3.72 2.81 -0.31
CA VAL A 14 2.88 3.02 -1.50
C VAL A 14 1.50 2.35 -1.36
N GLY A 15 0.62 2.99 -0.58
CA GLY A 15 -0.77 2.58 -0.38
C GLY A 15 -1.70 2.90 -1.57
N THR A 16 -2.82 2.20 -1.66
CA THR A 16 -3.79 2.35 -2.77
C THR A 16 -5.22 2.65 -2.29
N GLY A 17 -5.31 3.53 -1.30
CA GLY A 17 -6.55 3.94 -0.66
C GLY A 17 -6.68 3.40 0.76
N ALA A 18 -7.63 3.96 1.49
CA ALA A 18 -7.89 3.65 2.88
C ALA A 18 -8.33 2.19 3.05
N ALA A 19 -7.82 1.53 4.09
CA ALA A 19 -8.27 0.21 4.50
C ALA A 19 -9.67 0.28 5.13
N PRO A 20 -10.42 -0.85 5.19
CA PRO A 20 -11.76 -0.87 5.79
C PRO A 20 -11.81 -0.42 7.26
N ASP A 21 -10.69 -0.53 7.98
CA ASP A 21 -10.50 -0.19 9.38
C ASP A 21 -9.71 1.11 9.59
N ALA A 22 -9.50 1.92 8.54
CA ALA A 22 -8.72 3.16 8.59
C ALA A 22 -9.16 4.14 9.70
N ALA A 23 -10.45 4.13 10.08
CA ALA A 23 -10.97 4.92 11.19
C ALA A 23 -10.35 4.58 12.56
N GLN A 24 -9.86 3.35 12.75
CA GLN A 24 -9.15 2.96 13.98
C GLN A 24 -7.75 3.59 14.08
N PHE A 25 -7.22 4.08 12.96
CA PHE A 25 -5.88 4.62 12.82
C PHE A 25 -5.87 6.13 12.52
N ASP A 26 -7.03 6.80 12.61
CA ASP A 26 -7.25 8.19 12.21
C ASP A 26 -6.86 8.48 10.74
N ASP A 27 -6.99 7.49 9.86
CA ASP A 27 -6.54 7.53 8.46
C ASP A 27 -7.72 7.53 7.44
N GLU A 28 -8.93 7.91 7.87
CA GLU A 28 -10.07 8.02 6.96
C GLU A 28 -9.79 8.96 5.80
N GLY A 29 -10.06 8.52 4.57
CA GLY A 29 -9.77 9.28 3.36
C GLY A 29 -8.30 9.27 2.92
N SER A 30 -7.42 8.52 3.58
CA SER A 30 -6.05 8.32 3.10
C SER A 30 -6.04 7.62 1.74
N ASP A 31 -5.29 8.17 0.77
CA ASP A 31 -5.08 7.53 -0.53
C ASP A 31 -3.75 7.98 -1.15
N THR A 32 -2.67 7.27 -0.84
CA THR A 32 -1.33 7.66 -1.29
C THR A 32 -1.24 7.74 -2.82
N LEU A 33 -1.59 6.67 -3.53
CA LEU A 33 -1.50 6.66 -5.00
C LEU A 33 -2.50 7.63 -5.65
N GLY A 34 -3.72 7.74 -5.12
CA GLY A 34 -4.72 8.70 -5.61
C GLY A 34 -4.23 10.14 -5.49
N HIS A 35 -3.89 10.58 -4.27
CA HIS A 35 -3.43 11.93 -4.01
C HIS A 35 -2.08 12.25 -4.70
N VAL A 36 -1.20 11.27 -4.88
CA VAL A 36 0.02 11.47 -5.70
C VAL A 36 -0.34 11.70 -7.16
N GLY A 37 -1.32 10.98 -7.71
CA GLY A 37 -1.84 11.25 -9.06
C GLY A 37 -2.36 12.68 -9.20
N GLU A 38 -3.23 13.10 -8.27
CA GLU A 38 -3.81 14.45 -8.22
C GLU A 38 -2.75 15.53 -8.11
N ALA A 39 -1.77 15.35 -7.21
CA ALA A 39 -0.68 16.31 -7.02
C ALA A 39 0.19 16.50 -8.27
N TYR A 40 0.19 15.53 -9.18
CA TYR A 40 0.89 15.61 -10.45
C TYR A 40 0.04 16.19 -11.58
N GLU A 41 -1.25 16.50 -11.36
CA GLU A 41 -2.15 17.13 -12.32
C GLU A 41 -2.15 16.40 -13.69
N GLY A 42 -2.27 15.07 -13.64
CA GLY A 42 -2.27 14.21 -14.82
C GLY A 42 -0.90 13.97 -15.47
N LYS A 43 0.19 14.50 -14.90
CA LYS A 43 1.56 14.33 -15.43
C LYS A 43 2.30 13.14 -14.81
N LEU A 44 1.68 12.42 -13.88
CA LEU A 44 2.28 11.22 -13.29
C LEU A 44 2.41 10.14 -14.38
N ALA A 45 3.64 9.72 -14.67
CA ALA A 45 3.92 8.75 -15.71
C ALA A 45 4.57 7.49 -15.13
N LEU A 46 3.78 6.42 -15.01
CA LEU A 46 4.25 5.10 -14.54
C LEU A 46 4.04 4.02 -15.61
N PRO A 47 4.57 4.17 -16.83
CA PRO A 47 4.18 3.36 -17.99
C PRO A 47 4.43 1.86 -17.82
N ASN A 48 5.41 1.46 -17.00
CA ASN A 48 5.70 0.05 -16.75
C ASN A 48 4.76 -0.56 -15.71
N LEU A 49 4.45 0.17 -14.63
CA LEU A 49 3.49 -0.29 -13.62
C LEU A 49 2.07 -0.27 -14.18
N GLN A 50 1.75 0.69 -15.04
CA GLN A 50 0.51 0.73 -15.80
C GLN A 50 0.32 -0.56 -16.62
N LYS A 51 1.33 -0.96 -17.40
CA LYS A 51 1.29 -2.20 -18.19
C LYS A 51 1.15 -3.46 -17.34
N LEU A 52 1.64 -3.44 -16.10
CA LEU A 52 1.45 -4.52 -15.14
C LEU A 52 0.04 -4.55 -14.53
N GLY A 53 -0.74 -3.48 -14.67
CA GLY A 53 -2.11 -3.38 -14.16
C GLY A 53 -2.26 -2.55 -12.89
N LEU A 54 -1.35 -1.59 -12.61
CA LEU A 54 -1.39 -0.80 -11.37
C LEU A 54 -2.74 -0.10 -11.15
N SER A 55 -3.35 0.49 -12.17
CA SER A 55 -4.65 1.15 -12.02
C SER A 55 -5.84 0.19 -12.15
N ASN A 56 -5.61 -1.04 -12.60
CA ASN A 56 -6.66 -2.07 -12.69
C ASN A 56 -7.08 -2.62 -11.32
N LEU A 57 -6.26 -2.43 -10.28
CA LEU A 57 -6.59 -2.87 -8.92
C LEU A 57 -7.57 -1.93 -8.18
N ARG A 58 -7.88 -0.76 -8.77
CA ARG A 58 -8.68 0.31 -8.18
C ARG A 58 -10.01 0.49 -8.94
N GLU A 59 -11.02 0.99 -8.26
CA GLU A 59 -12.28 1.41 -8.89
C GLU A 59 -12.08 2.69 -9.72
N GLU A 60 -11.32 3.63 -9.15
CA GLU A 60 -10.91 4.86 -9.82
C GLU A 60 -9.42 4.79 -10.19
N ALA A 61 -9.13 5.00 -11.47
CA ALA A 61 -7.77 4.99 -11.97
C ALA A 61 -6.96 6.16 -11.38
N ILE A 62 -5.68 5.92 -11.12
CA ILE A 62 -4.76 6.96 -10.68
C ILE A 62 -4.63 8.01 -11.79
N GLU A 63 -4.76 9.29 -11.45
CA GLU A 63 -4.65 10.37 -12.42
C GLU A 63 -3.27 10.33 -13.12
N GLY A 64 -3.26 10.42 -14.46
CA GLY A 64 -2.06 10.25 -15.29
C GLY A 64 -1.67 8.79 -15.59
N VAL A 65 -2.26 7.81 -14.90
CA VAL A 65 -1.94 6.38 -15.09
C VAL A 65 -3.24 5.60 -15.35
N PRO A 66 -3.75 5.53 -16.58
CA PRO A 66 -5.02 4.86 -16.86
C PRO A 66 -4.91 3.34 -16.78
N ALA A 67 -6.02 2.66 -16.47
CA ALA A 67 -6.11 1.20 -16.52
C ALA A 67 -5.84 0.66 -17.94
N VAL A 68 -5.49 -0.63 -18.03
CA VAL A 68 -5.21 -1.31 -19.30
C VAL A 68 -6.14 -2.51 -19.51
N ASP A 69 -6.61 -2.72 -20.75
CA ASP A 69 -7.50 -3.85 -21.04
C ASP A 69 -6.81 -5.21 -20.90
N ASN A 70 -5.50 -5.27 -21.23
CA ASN A 70 -4.70 -6.49 -21.26
C ASN A 70 -3.42 -6.30 -20.44
N PRO A 71 -3.48 -6.40 -19.10
CA PRO A 71 -2.31 -6.28 -18.25
C PRO A 71 -1.34 -7.45 -18.46
N LEU A 72 -0.04 -7.17 -18.34
CA LEU A 72 1.03 -8.18 -18.48
C LEU A 72 1.07 -9.19 -17.34
N GLY A 73 0.45 -8.86 -16.20
CA GLY A 73 0.45 -9.66 -15.00
C GLY A 73 -0.92 -9.74 -14.35
N TYR A 74 -1.01 -10.55 -13.31
CA TYR A 74 -2.15 -10.58 -12.41
C TYR A 74 -2.06 -9.41 -11.43
N TYR A 75 -3.20 -8.88 -11.03
CA TYR A 75 -3.32 -7.76 -10.12
C TYR A 75 -4.35 -8.06 -9.03
N GLY A 76 -4.20 -7.37 -7.91
CA GLY A 76 -5.08 -7.45 -6.75
C GLY A 76 -4.61 -6.47 -5.68
N LYS A 77 -5.45 -6.26 -4.67
CA LYS A 77 -5.11 -5.52 -3.46
C LYS A 77 -5.16 -6.45 -2.26
N MET A 78 -4.36 -6.13 -1.25
CA MET A 78 -4.32 -6.86 0.02
C MET A 78 -4.78 -5.92 1.13
N THR A 79 -5.36 -6.50 2.18
CA THR A 79 -5.75 -5.78 3.40
C THR A 79 -4.92 -6.34 4.53
N GLU A 80 -4.25 -5.45 5.26
CA GLU A 80 -3.46 -5.82 6.43
C GLU A 80 -4.38 -6.33 7.53
N VAL A 81 -3.96 -7.40 8.22
CA VAL A 81 -4.69 -8.04 9.31
C VAL A 81 -4.04 -7.75 10.67
N SER A 82 -2.77 -7.36 10.65
CA SER A 82 -1.98 -6.99 11.82
C SER A 82 -2.60 -5.82 12.57
N ALA A 83 -2.33 -5.76 13.87
CA ALA A 83 -2.90 -4.76 14.76
C ALA A 83 -2.27 -3.36 14.59
N GLY A 84 -1.07 -3.28 14.03
CA GLY A 84 -0.37 -2.04 13.71
C GLY A 84 -0.34 -1.72 12.22
N LYS A 85 0.30 -0.59 11.89
CA LYS A 85 0.51 -0.10 10.52
C LYS A 85 1.97 0.31 10.27
N ASP A 86 2.91 -0.18 11.07
CA ASP A 86 4.33 0.13 10.91
C ASP A 86 5.02 -0.84 9.95
N SER A 87 6.24 -0.49 9.54
CA SER A 87 6.98 -1.28 8.56
C SER A 87 7.26 -2.72 9.01
N MET A 88 7.43 -2.99 10.31
CA MET A 88 7.73 -4.34 10.78
C MET A 88 6.48 -5.23 10.71
N ASP A 89 5.33 -4.72 11.15
CA ASP A 89 4.03 -5.40 11.07
C ASP A 89 3.74 -5.86 9.64
N GLY A 90 3.79 -4.94 8.67
CA GLY A 90 3.53 -5.26 7.27
C GLY A 90 4.52 -6.26 6.67
N HIS A 91 5.83 -6.10 6.93
CA HIS A 91 6.83 -7.03 6.39
C HIS A 91 6.74 -8.43 7.04
N TRP A 92 6.39 -8.52 8.32
CA TRP A 92 6.21 -9.81 9.00
C TRP A 92 4.93 -10.51 8.52
N GLU A 93 3.83 -9.78 8.36
CA GLU A 93 2.58 -10.33 7.84
C GLU A 93 2.75 -10.87 6.42
N MET A 94 3.44 -10.14 5.54
CA MET A 94 3.77 -10.61 4.18
C MET A 94 4.53 -11.94 4.17
N MET A 95 5.29 -12.22 5.22
CA MET A 95 6.04 -13.47 5.41
C MET A 95 5.27 -14.53 6.21
N GLY A 96 4.01 -14.28 6.54
CA GLY A 96 3.10 -15.22 7.21
C GLY A 96 3.03 -15.08 8.73
N LEU A 97 3.46 -13.93 9.28
CA LEU A 97 3.49 -13.67 10.72
C LEU A 97 2.67 -12.42 11.07
N PRO A 98 1.33 -12.52 11.16
CA PRO A 98 0.49 -11.38 11.55
C PRO A 98 0.79 -10.94 12.98
N VAL A 99 0.96 -9.64 13.19
CA VAL A 99 1.25 -9.03 14.48
C VAL A 99 -0.06 -8.72 15.21
N THR A 100 -0.17 -9.14 16.46
CA THR A 100 -1.41 -8.98 17.26
C THR A 100 -1.33 -7.88 18.31
N GLN A 101 -0.15 -7.26 18.45
CA GLN A 101 0.15 -6.19 19.40
C GLN A 101 0.95 -5.12 18.65
N PRO A 102 0.40 -3.91 18.45
CA PRO A 102 1.08 -2.88 17.68
C PRO A 102 2.30 -2.37 18.43
N LEU A 103 3.30 -1.90 17.69
CA LEU A 103 4.41 -1.16 18.25
C LEU A 103 4.02 0.29 18.58
N ASP A 104 4.50 0.79 19.71
CA ASP A 104 4.33 2.20 20.06
C ASP A 104 5.17 3.10 19.14
N PHE A 105 4.61 4.24 18.74
CA PHE A 105 5.34 5.33 18.10
C PHE A 105 5.21 6.62 18.92
N PHE A 106 6.26 7.44 18.92
CA PHE A 106 6.33 8.65 19.74
C PHE A 106 6.46 9.89 18.85
N LEU A 107 5.36 10.65 18.69
CA LEU A 107 5.36 11.94 17.99
C LEU A 107 6.00 13.07 18.82
N MET A 108 6.03 12.90 20.14
CA MET A 108 6.62 13.82 21.10
C MET A 108 7.59 13.06 22.01
N VAL A 109 8.54 13.78 22.64
CA VAL A 109 9.53 13.21 23.56
C VAL A 109 8.85 12.34 24.62
N PHE A 110 9.44 11.18 24.91
CA PHE A 110 8.99 10.22 25.94
C PHE A 110 8.46 10.93 27.18
N GLN A 111 7.23 10.61 27.58
CA GLN A 111 6.80 10.95 28.93
C GLN A 111 7.75 10.26 29.91
N LYS A 112 8.35 11.06 30.79
CA LYS A 112 9.21 10.55 31.87
C LYS A 112 8.38 9.59 32.71
N SER A 113 8.66 8.29 32.63
CA SER A 113 8.12 7.32 33.58
C SER A 113 8.70 7.64 34.96
N TYR A 114 7.83 8.03 35.90
CA TYR A 114 8.13 8.10 37.32
C TYR A 114 7.88 6.74 37.98
#